data_AF-A0A923Y647-F1
#
_entry.id   AF-A0A923Y647-F1
#
_cell.length_a   1.000
_cell.length_b   1.000
_cell.length_c   1.000
_cell.angle_alpha   90.00
_cell.angle_beta   90.00
_cell.angle_gamma   90.00
#
_symmetry.space_group_name_H-M   'P 1'
#
loop_
_entity.id
_entity.type
_entity.pdbx_description
1 polymer ?
#
loop_
_entity_poly.entity_id
_entity_poly.type
_entity_poly.pdbx_seq_one_letter_code
_entity_poly.pdbx_strand_id
1 'polypeptide(L)'
;ALPRGAVPEYEMEAERLHESRRHGPQSPASPSMVAAGANACVLHYAAGNTPLRAGELCLIDAGCELDGYASDITRTFPADGRFSAPQRALYDIVLAAQAAAAAVTRPGARHRDAHHAAVRVLAQGMLDTGLLDRKVHGDVDAVIETTAYRQFYMHGTGHWLGRDVHDVGEYLSLNEAPSPQIDGAGHKSVTHPSRVLQPGMVLTLEPGLYVRPAPGVPEHFWNIGIRIEDDAVVTASGCELISRGVPVAADEIEALMRRAE
;
A
#
# COMPACT_ATOMS: atom_id res chain seq x y z
N ALA A 1 -20.49 11.48 -7.13
CA ALA A 1 -20.86 11.37 -5.72
C ALA A 1 -21.54 10.04 -5.52
N LEU A 2 -21.36 9.43 -4.34
CA LEU A 2 -22.13 8.24 -3.99
C LEU A 2 -23.63 8.63 -3.97
N PRO A 3 -24.54 7.89 -4.63
CA PRO A 3 -25.97 8.17 -4.64
C PRO A 3 -26.55 8.23 -3.21
N ARG A 4 -27.74 8.84 -3.05
CA ARG A 4 -28.45 8.97 -1.76
C ARG A 4 -28.79 7.59 -1.18
N GLY A 5 -27.84 6.99 -0.47
CA GLY A 5 -27.88 5.66 0.14
C GLY A 5 -26.46 5.16 0.40
N ALA A 6 -26.24 4.39 1.46
CA ALA A 6 -24.92 3.83 1.72
C ALA A 6 -24.60 2.76 0.67
N VAL A 7 -23.71 3.08 -0.28
CA VAL A 7 -23.32 2.20 -1.38
C VAL A 7 -22.59 0.98 -0.81
N PRO A 8 -23.03 -0.25 -1.10
CA PRO A 8 -22.29 -1.46 -0.73
C PRO A 8 -20.96 -1.59 -1.48
N GLU A 9 -20.00 -2.27 -0.86
CA GLU A 9 -18.68 -2.56 -1.46
C GLU A 9 -18.79 -3.18 -2.88
N TYR A 10 -19.69 -4.15 -3.08
CA TYR A 10 -19.88 -4.78 -4.40
C TYR A 10 -20.37 -3.82 -5.50
N GLU A 11 -21.07 -2.73 -5.16
CA GLU A 11 -21.53 -1.75 -6.17
C GLU A 11 -20.35 -0.91 -6.67
N MET A 12 -19.42 -0.56 -5.77
CA MET A 12 -18.17 0.10 -6.14
C MET A 12 -17.29 -0.81 -7.01
N GLU A 13 -17.24 -2.10 -6.69
CA GLU A 13 -16.58 -3.10 -7.54
C GLU A 13 -17.21 -3.13 -8.94
N ALA A 14 -18.55 -3.15 -9.02
CA ALA A 14 -19.27 -3.18 -10.29
C ALA A 14 -19.00 -1.95 -11.16
N GLU A 15 -19.02 -0.74 -10.59
CA GLU A 15 -18.69 0.51 -11.29
C GLU A 15 -17.25 0.49 -11.84
N ARG A 16 -16.30 0.04 -11.01
CA ARG A 16 -14.89 -0.08 -11.42
C ARG A 16 -14.73 -1.08 -12.57
N LEU A 17 -15.36 -2.24 -12.48
CA LEU A 17 -15.34 -3.25 -13.54
C LEU A 17 -15.97 -2.71 -14.82
N HIS A 18 -17.09 -1.99 -14.72
CA HIS A 18 -17.74 -1.34 -15.85
C HIS A 18 -16.80 -0.36 -16.56
N GLU A 19 -16.22 0.58 -15.81
CA GLU A 19 -15.32 1.60 -16.37
C GLU A 19 -14.04 0.98 -16.95
N SER A 20 -13.46 -0.03 -16.29
CA SER A 20 -12.33 -0.77 -16.85
C SER A 20 -12.68 -1.40 -18.21
N ARG A 21 -13.80 -2.13 -18.30
CA ARG A 21 -14.24 -2.76 -19.56
C ARG A 21 -14.52 -1.77 -20.67
N ARG A 22 -15.06 -0.59 -20.33
CA ARG A 22 -15.33 0.47 -21.29
C ARG A 22 -14.07 1.00 -21.98
N HIS A 23 -12.91 0.88 -21.35
CA HIS A 23 -11.63 1.37 -21.85
C HIS A 23 -10.76 0.29 -22.53
N GLY A 24 -11.26 -0.96 -22.65
CA GLY A 24 -10.60 -2.02 -23.42
C GLY A 24 -10.06 -3.23 -22.64
N PRO A 25 -9.57 -3.13 -21.38
CA PRO A 25 -9.07 -4.27 -20.62
C PRO A 25 -9.95 -5.53 -20.65
N GLN A 26 -9.30 -6.69 -20.83
CA GLN A 26 -9.95 -7.98 -21.03
C GLN A 26 -10.28 -8.74 -19.73
N SER A 27 -9.77 -8.28 -18.59
CA SER A 27 -10.06 -8.85 -17.26
C SER A 27 -9.61 -7.91 -16.16
N PRO A 28 -10.07 -8.10 -14.91
CA PRO A 28 -9.30 -7.64 -13.76
C PRO A 28 -8.00 -8.47 -13.65
N ALA A 29 -6.89 -7.85 -13.23
CA ALA A 29 -5.61 -8.56 -13.04
C ALA A 29 -5.62 -9.48 -11.80
N SER A 30 -6.46 -9.16 -10.82
CA SER A 30 -6.68 -9.90 -9.57
C SER A 30 -8.14 -9.71 -9.11
N PRO A 31 -8.68 -10.55 -8.21
CA PRO A 31 -9.97 -10.29 -7.58
C PRO A 31 -9.97 -8.91 -6.92
N SER A 32 -10.94 -8.05 -7.25
CA SER A 32 -10.99 -6.69 -6.74
C SER A 32 -11.30 -6.69 -5.24
N MET A 33 -10.60 -5.82 -4.52
CA MET A 33 -10.88 -5.55 -3.12
C MET A 33 -11.59 -4.21 -3.02
N VAL A 34 -12.71 -4.21 -2.33
CA VAL A 34 -13.39 -2.98 -1.88
C VAL A 34 -13.74 -3.20 -0.42
N ALA A 35 -13.07 -2.47 0.46
CA ALA A 35 -13.09 -2.73 1.89
C ALA A 35 -13.47 -1.46 2.66
N ALA A 36 -14.67 -1.45 3.23
CA ALA A 36 -15.19 -0.35 4.05
C ALA A 36 -14.83 -0.52 5.54
N GLY A 37 -14.40 0.57 6.17
CA GLY A 37 -14.13 0.62 7.61
C GLY A 37 -13.14 -0.47 8.05
N ALA A 38 -13.55 -1.29 9.02
CA ALA A 38 -12.72 -2.35 9.59
C ALA A 38 -12.29 -3.42 8.56
N ASN A 39 -13.03 -3.59 7.46
CA ASN A 39 -12.67 -4.54 6.41
C ASN A 39 -11.34 -4.17 5.75
N ALA A 40 -10.98 -2.88 5.72
CA ALA A 40 -9.70 -2.41 5.18
C ALA A 40 -8.48 -2.97 5.94
N CYS A 41 -8.66 -3.55 7.13
CA CYS A 41 -7.61 -4.25 7.87
C CYS A 41 -7.44 -5.73 7.48
N VAL A 42 -8.20 -6.23 6.51
CA VAL A 42 -8.05 -7.57 5.92
C VAL A 42 -7.38 -7.42 4.56
N LEU A 43 -6.13 -7.88 4.44
CA LEU A 43 -5.26 -7.53 3.31
C LEU A 43 -5.83 -7.90 1.93
N HIS A 44 -6.46 -9.08 1.83
CA HIS A 44 -7.11 -9.58 0.62
C HIS A 44 -8.63 -9.73 0.83
N TYR A 45 -9.28 -8.65 1.25
CA TYR A 45 -10.73 -8.62 1.42
C TYR A 45 -11.43 -8.59 0.07
N ALA A 46 -12.16 -9.65 -0.28
CA ALA A 46 -13.04 -9.64 -1.45
C ALA A 46 -14.24 -8.72 -1.19
N ALA A 47 -14.61 -7.89 -2.17
CA ALA A 47 -15.74 -6.98 -2.04
C ALA A 47 -17.01 -7.71 -1.57
N GLY A 48 -17.59 -7.22 -0.47
CA GLY A 48 -18.76 -7.80 0.18
C GLY A 48 -20.01 -6.96 0.00
N ASN A 49 -20.96 -7.15 0.91
CA ASN A 49 -22.19 -6.36 1.00
C ASN A 49 -22.15 -5.31 2.13
N THR A 50 -20.96 -5.00 2.67
CA THR A 50 -20.85 -3.99 3.72
C THR A 50 -21.15 -2.62 3.10
N PRO A 51 -22.09 -1.84 3.67
CA PRO A 51 -22.34 -0.49 3.20
C PRO A 51 -21.19 0.44 3.58
N LEU A 52 -20.74 1.28 2.65
CA LEU A 52 -19.82 2.39 2.94
C LEU A 52 -20.54 3.42 3.83
N ARG A 53 -20.04 3.65 5.05
CA ARG A 53 -20.66 4.58 6.01
C ARG A 53 -19.88 5.89 6.09
N ALA A 54 -20.60 6.98 6.34
CA ALA A 54 -19.99 8.27 6.64
C ALA A 54 -19.05 8.16 7.86
N GLY A 55 -17.93 8.87 7.80
CA GLY A 55 -16.86 8.80 8.79
C GLY A 55 -15.91 7.59 8.66
N GLU A 56 -16.18 6.61 7.78
CA GLU A 56 -15.28 5.48 7.53
C GLU A 56 -14.37 5.74 6.32
N LEU A 57 -13.27 4.97 6.23
CA LEU A 57 -12.48 4.89 5.00
C LEU A 57 -13.00 3.76 4.11
N CYS A 58 -12.78 3.89 2.82
CA CYS A 58 -12.85 2.81 1.84
C CYS A 58 -11.46 2.60 1.24
N LEU A 59 -10.97 1.37 1.30
CA LEU A 59 -9.76 0.93 0.62
C LEU A 59 -10.18 0.12 -0.61
N ILE A 60 -9.71 0.52 -1.78
CA ILE A 60 -9.89 -0.21 -3.03
C ILE A 60 -8.52 -0.60 -3.54
N ASP A 61 -8.30 -1.90 -3.68
CA ASP A 61 -7.14 -2.49 -4.34
C ASP A 61 -7.66 -3.26 -5.55
N ALA A 62 -7.31 -2.77 -6.73
CA ALA A 62 -7.77 -3.35 -7.97
C ALA A 62 -6.92 -2.96 -9.18
N GLY A 63 -6.57 -3.98 -9.95
CA GLY A 63 -5.95 -3.88 -11.25
C GLY A 63 -6.88 -4.14 -12.43
N CYS A 64 -6.40 -3.82 -13.63
CA CYS A 64 -6.92 -4.35 -14.89
C CYS A 64 -5.81 -5.08 -15.65
N GLU A 65 -6.20 -6.05 -16.48
CA GLU A 65 -5.33 -6.74 -17.41
C GLU A 65 -5.64 -6.28 -18.83
N LEU A 66 -4.63 -5.74 -19.51
CA LEU A 66 -4.71 -5.30 -20.91
C LEU A 66 -3.69 -6.06 -21.74
N ASP A 67 -4.16 -6.81 -22.74
CA ASP A 67 -3.35 -7.63 -23.64
C ASP A 67 -2.36 -8.56 -22.91
N GLY A 68 -2.79 -9.04 -21.74
CA GLY A 68 -2.03 -9.93 -20.87
C GLY A 68 -1.04 -9.23 -19.94
N TYR A 69 -1.06 -7.90 -19.80
CA TYR A 69 -0.28 -7.17 -18.81
C TYR A 69 -1.17 -6.63 -17.69
N ALA A 70 -0.76 -6.85 -16.45
CA ALA A 70 -1.41 -6.38 -15.25
C ALA A 70 -1.06 -4.91 -14.94
N SER A 71 -2.00 -4.24 -14.30
CA SER A 71 -1.80 -3.02 -13.50
C SER A 71 -2.21 -3.35 -12.07
N ASP A 72 -1.66 -2.66 -11.07
CA ASP A 72 -2.01 -2.88 -9.67
C ASP A 72 -2.06 -1.57 -8.87
N ILE A 73 -3.25 -1.22 -8.39
CA ILE A 73 -3.48 0.10 -7.79
C ILE A 73 -4.33 -0.06 -6.55
N THR A 74 -3.79 0.43 -5.43
CA THR A 74 -4.53 0.63 -4.20
C THR A 74 -4.70 2.12 -3.88
N ARG A 75 -5.93 2.52 -3.59
CA ARG A 75 -6.28 3.84 -3.03
C ARG A 75 -7.16 3.68 -1.81
N THR A 76 -6.89 4.51 -0.80
CA THR A 76 -7.74 4.64 0.37
C THR A 76 -8.30 6.06 0.45
N PHE A 77 -9.60 6.21 0.69
CA PHE A 77 -10.27 7.51 0.74
C PHE A 77 -11.44 7.53 1.75
N PRO A 78 -11.84 8.70 2.28
CA PRO A 78 -12.98 8.82 3.18
C PRO A 78 -14.28 8.61 2.41
N ALA A 79 -15.17 7.74 2.90
CA ALA A 79 -16.43 7.42 2.23
C ALA A 79 -17.35 8.65 2.07
N ASP A 80 -17.25 9.63 2.96
CA ASP A 80 -17.99 10.90 2.93
C ASP A 80 -17.17 12.08 2.37
N GLY A 81 -16.01 11.81 1.76
CA GLY A 81 -15.22 12.81 1.05
C GLY A 81 -14.34 13.72 1.92
N ARG A 82 -14.25 13.48 3.23
CA ARG A 82 -13.37 14.24 4.12
C ARG A 82 -12.65 13.36 5.14
N PHE A 83 -11.33 13.46 5.19
CA PHE A 83 -10.57 12.73 6.20
C PHE A 83 -10.82 13.32 7.59
N SER A 84 -11.12 12.46 8.57
CA SER A 84 -11.02 12.84 9.98
C SER A 84 -9.55 13.04 10.39
N ALA A 85 -9.31 13.71 11.51
CA ALA A 85 -7.94 13.97 11.97
C ALA A 85 -7.11 12.68 12.18
N PRO A 86 -7.64 11.60 12.81
CA PRO A 86 -6.91 10.33 12.92
C PRO A 86 -6.63 9.67 11.56
N GLN A 87 -7.61 9.68 10.64
CA GLN A 87 -7.43 9.11 9.30
C GLN A 87 -6.35 9.88 8.53
N ARG A 88 -6.39 11.21 8.56
CA ARG A 88 -5.40 12.08 7.90
C ARG A 88 -4.00 11.84 8.44
N ALA A 89 -3.86 11.74 9.77
CA ALA A 89 -2.56 11.50 10.41
C ALA A 89 -1.90 10.19 9.92
N LEU A 90 -2.65 9.09 9.85
CA LEU A 90 -2.12 7.82 9.35
C LEU A 90 -1.94 7.82 7.83
N TYR A 91 -2.84 8.47 7.10
CA TYR A 91 -2.76 8.59 5.64
C TYR A 91 -1.49 9.30 5.19
N ASP A 92 -1.17 10.43 5.81
CA ASP A 92 0.03 11.22 5.49
C ASP A 92 1.32 10.42 5.78
N ILE A 93 1.33 9.56 6.81
CA ILE A 93 2.45 8.65 7.10
C ILE A 93 2.63 7.61 5.99
N VAL A 94 1.54 6.98 5.54
CA VAL A 94 1.60 5.98 4.45
C VAL A 94 2.04 6.64 3.13
N LEU A 95 1.52 7.84 2.83
CA LEU A 95 1.93 8.61 1.65
C LEU A 95 3.42 8.98 1.70
N ALA A 96 3.92 9.41 2.85
CA ALA A 96 5.35 9.69 3.04
C ALA A 96 6.21 8.44 2.90
N ALA A 97 5.74 7.29 3.39
CA ALA A 97 6.43 6.01 3.24
C ALA A 97 6.54 5.59 1.77
N GLN A 98 5.48 5.81 0.98
CA GLN A 98 5.49 5.53 -0.46
C GLN A 98 6.47 6.44 -1.19
N ALA A 99 6.47 7.74 -0.87
CA ALA A 99 7.41 8.70 -1.44
C ALA A 99 8.87 8.33 -1.12
N ALA A 100 9.15 7.89 0.11
CA ALA A 100 10.48 7.43 0.50
C ALA A 100 10.91 6.16 -0.25
N ALA A 101 10.00 5.20 -0.45
CA ALA A 101 10.25 4.01 -1.25
C ALA A 101 10.56 4.37 -2.71
N ALA A 102 9.73 5.22 -3.34
CA ALA A 102 9.93 5.66 -4.72
C ALA A 102 11.26 6.39 -4.92
N ALA A 103 11.68 7.22 -3.95
CA ALA A 103 12.92 8.00 -4.03
C ALA A 103 14.19 7.13 -4.08
N VAL A 104 14.16 5.92 -3.51
CA VAL A 104 15.32 5.00 -3.51
C VAL A 104 15.24 3.94 -4.61
N THR A 105 14.08 3.75 -5.24
CA THR A 105 13.89 2.85 -6.38
C THR A 105 14.57 3.44 -7.61
N ARG A 106 15.73 2.90 -8.01
CA ARG A 106 16.51 3.36 -9.16
C ARG A 106 17.54 2.30 -9.59
N PRO A 107 18.12 2.39 -10.81
CA PRO A 107 19.18 1.50 -11.23
C PRO A 107 20.35 1.45 -10.23
N GLY A 108 20.84 0.25 -9.96
CA GLY A 108 21.94 0.02 -9.03
C GLY A 108 21.54 -0.07 -7.55
N ALA A 109 20.34 0.38 -7.17
CA ALA A 109 19.76 0.07 -5.86
C ALA A 109 19.29 -1.39 -5.82
N ARG A 110 19.05 -1.94 -4.63
CA ARG A 110 18.46 -3.27 -4.48
C ARG A 110 16.94 -3.17 -4.35
N HIS A 111 16.21 -4.17 -4.86
CA HIS A 111 14.75 -4.23 -4.77
C HIS A 111 14.24 -4.00 -3.33
N ARG A 112 14.88 -4.61 -2.33
CA ARG A 112 14.50 -4.47 -0.92
C ARG A 112 14.81 -3.09 -0.29
N ASP A 113 15.57 -2.22 -0.94
CA ASP A 113 15.87 -0.88 -0.41
C ASP A 113 14.60 -0.04 -0.28
N ALA A 114 13.65 -0.19 -1.21
CA ALA A 114 12.34 0.45 -1.16
C ALA A 114 11.56 0.06 0.12
N HIS A 115 11.57 -1.22 0.47
CA HIS A 115 10.93 -1.72 1.70
C HIS A 115 11.56 -1.12 2.96
N HIS A 116 12.90 -1.08 3.02
CA HIS A 116 13.60 -0.50 4.17
C HIS A 116 13.31 1.00 4.32
N ALA A 117 13.24 1.74 3.22
CA ALA A 117 12.90 3.16 3.22
C ALA A 117 11.47 3.41 3.74
N ALA A 118 10.49 2.65 3.24
CA ALA A 118 9.11 2.72 3.72
C ALA A 118 9.00 2.36 5.21
N VAL A 119 9.58 1.23 5.63
CA VAL A 119 9.54 0.77 7.02
C VAL A 119 10.13 1.81 7.97
N ARG A 120 11.20 2.51 7.60
CA ARG A 120 11.79 3.56 8.46
C ARG A 120 10.82 4.72 8.69
N VAL A 121 10.12 5.17 7.65
CA VAL A 121 9.10 6.23 7.76
C VAL A 121 7.90 5.74 8.58
N LEU A 122 7.41 4.53 8.30
CA LEU A 122 6.30 3.93 9.02
C LEU A 122 6.62 3.77 10.51
N ALA A 123 7.81 3.26 10.86
CA ALA A 123 8.26 3.09 12.23
C ALA A 123 8.34 4.43 12.99
N GLN A 124 8.87 5.47 12.36
CA GLN A 124 8.87 6.82 12.93
C GLN A 124 7.45 7.33 13.16
N GLY A 125 6.58 7.21 12.15
CA GLY A 125 5.17 7.62 12.25
C GLY A 125 4.39 6.87 13.34
N MET A 126 4.64 5.57 13.51
CA MET A 126 4.04 4.76 14.58
C MET A 126 4.47 5.26 15.98
N LEU A 127 5.73 5.64 16.15
CA LEU A 127 6.24 6.20 17.40
C LEU A 127 5.67 7.61 17.67
N ASP A 128 5.55 8.43 16.63
CA ASP A 128 5.07 9.81 16.75
C ASP A 128 3.57 9.91 17.03
N THR A 129 2.80 8.95 16.52
CA THR A 129 1.35 8.82 16.76
C THR A 129 1.02 8.06 18.04
N GLY A 130 2.00 7.39 18.66
CA GLY A 130 1.79 6.54 19.83
C GLY A 130 1.13 5.20 19.52
N LEU A 131 1.08 4.78 18.24
CA LEU A 131 0.74 3.40 17.88
C LEU A 131 1.76 2.41 18.47
N LEU A 132 3.03 2.82 18.57
CA LEU A 132 4.07 2.15 19.33
C LEU A 132 4.53 3.08 20.47
N ASP A 133 4.51 2.58 21.71
CA ASP A 133 5.03 3.34 22.86
C ASP A 133 6.56 3.39 22.82
N ARG A 134 7.11 4.59 22.67
CA ARG A 134 8.56 4.86 22.68
C ARG A 134 9.25 4.35 23.95
N LYS A 135 8.56 4.28 25.08
CA LYS A 135 9.11 3.73 26.34
C LYS A 135 9.30 2.22 26.30
N VAL A 136 8.51 1.52 25.47
CA VAL A 136 8.55 0.07 25.30
C VAL A 136 9.48 -0.32 24.15
N HIS A 137 9.37 0.39 23.02
CA HIS A 137 10.03 0.02 21.78
C HIS A 137 11.31 0.79 21.47
N GLY A 138 11.63 1.85 22.22
CA GLY A 138 12.81 2.67 22.00
C GLY A 138 12.67 3.60 20.80
N ASP A 139 13.72 3.69 19.99
CA ASP A 139 13.76 4.53 18.79
C ASP A 139 13.42 3.74 17.50
N VAL A 140 13.53 4.40 16.35
CA VAL A 140 13.23 3.81 15.04
C VAL A 140 14.11 2.59 14.75
N ASP A 141 15.40 2.63 15.11
CA ASP A 141 16.31 1.54 14.82
C ASP A 141 15.94 0.31 15.67
N ALA A 142 15.60 0.51 16.94
CA ALA A 142 15.08 -0.56 17.81
C ALA A 142 13.75 -1.14 17.31
N VAL A 143 12.81 -0.31 16.83
CA VAL A 143 11.54 -0.77 16.23
C VAL A 143 11.80 -1.66 15.00
N ILE A 144 12.76 -1.29 14.17
CA ILE A 144 13.13 -2.04 12.96
C ILE A 144 13.83 -3.36 13.34
N GLU A 145 14.82 -3.30 14.24
CA GLU A 145 15.57 -4.48 14.69
C GLU A 145 14.67 -5.54 15.33
N THR A 146 13.71 -5.10 16.16
CA THR A 146 12.75 -5.99 16.82
C THR A 146 11.54 -6.34 15.96
N THR A 147 11.42 -5.73 14.78
CA THR A 147 10.27 -5.85 13.87
C THR A 147 8.91 -5.47 14.49
N ALA A 148 8.91 -4.62 15.52
CA ALA A 148 7.71 -4.21 16.24
C ALA A 148 6.66 -3.54 15.34
N TYR A 149 7.11 -2.90 14.25
CA TYR A 149 6.24 -2.30 13.23
C TYR A 149 5.27 -3.31 12.58
N ARG A 150 5.58 -4.62 12.61
CA ARG A 150 4.76 -5.67 11.99
C ARG A 150 3.38 -5.83 12.61
N GLN A 151 3.16 -5.30 13.81
CA GLN A 151 1.82 -5.22 14.39
C GLN A 151 0.84 -4.46 13.48
N PHE A 152 1.32 -3.45 12.75
CA PHE A 152 0.50 -2.58 11.91
C PHE A 152 0.88 -2.62 10.42
N TYR A 153 2.07 -3.13 10.08
CA TYR A 153 2.53 -3.30 8.68
C TYR A 153 3.24 -4.65 8.47
N MET A 154 2.49 -5.65 8.00
CA MET A 154 2.89 -7.06 8.02
C MET A 154 3.33 -7.65 6.67
N HIS A 155 3.17 -6.90 5.57
CA HIS A 155 3.49 -7.34 4.21
C HIS A 155 4.72 -6.61 3.62
N GLY A 156 5.12 -6.98 2.40
CA GLY A 156 6.19 -6.31 1.66
C GLY A 156 5.76 -4.95 1.12
N THR A 157 6.70 -4.14 0.63
CA THR A 157 6.40 -2.82 0.02
C THR A 157 6.19 -2.91 -1.49
N GLY A 158 6.29 -4.11 -2.06
CA GLY A 158 6.02 -4.34 -3.46
C GLY A 158 6.56 -5.67 -3.96
N HIS A 159 6.16 -5.98 -5.18
CA HIS A 159 6.51 -7.16 -5.94
C HIS A 159 6.77 -6.77 -7.41
N TRP A 160 7.37 -7.67 -8.19
CA TRP A 160 7.41 -7.53 -9.64
C TRP A 160 6.01 -7.49 -10.22
N LEU A 161 5.85 -6.73 -11.30
CA LEU A 161 4.60 -6.57 -12.03
C LEU A 161 4.85 -6.73 -13.52
N GLY A 162 3.98 -7.46 -14.20
CA GLY A 162 4.12 -7.72 -15.61
C GLY A 162 2.91 -8.45 -16.17
N ARG A 163 3.08 -9.70 -16.60
CA ARG A 163 1.95 -10.47 -17.14
C ARG A 163 1.09 -11.07 -16.04
N ASP A 164 1.72 -11.49 -14.96
CA ASP A 164 1.04 -11.81 -13.72
C ASP A 164 1.12 -10.61 -12.77
N VAL A 165 0.10 -10.41 -11.93
CA VAL A 165 0.09 -9.31 -10.95
C VAL A 165 1.29 -9.41 -9.99
N HIS A 166 1.57 -10.63 -9.52
CA HIS A 166 2.82 -11.00 -8.88
C HIS A 166 3.72 -11.68 -9.93
N ASP A 167 4.45 -10.87 -10.69
CA ASP A 167 5.17 -11.34 -11.87
C ASP A 167 6.37 -12.21 -11.55
N VAL A 168 6.81 -12.96 -12.55
CA VAL A 168 7.99 -13.80 -12.47
C VAL A 168 9.27 -12.97 -12.33
N GLY A 169 10.33 -13.58 -11.77
CA GLY A 169 11.65 -12.98 -11.73
C GLY A 169 12.34 -13.20 -10.39
N GLU A 170 13.66 -13.41 -10.43
CA GLU A 170 14.39 -13.67 -9.20
C GLU A 170 14.58 -12.41 -8.36
N TYR A 171 14.03 -12.44 -7.13
CA TYR A 171 14.16 -11.37 -6.14
C TYR A 171 15.54 -11.31 -5.48
N LEU A 172 16.37 -12.32 -5.71
CA LEU A 172 17.71 -12.44 -5.13
C LEU A 172 18.79 -12.42 -6.23
N SER A 173 19.93 -11.80 -5.93
CA SER A 173 21.13 -11.91 -6.76
C SER A 173 21.86 -13.22 -6.45
N LEU A 174 21.43 -14.33 -7.05
CA LEU A 174 21.99 -15.67 -6.82
C LEU A 174 23.48 -15.81 -7.20
N ASN A 175 24.01 -14.87 -7.97
CA ASN A 175 25.42 -14.78 -8.35
C ASN A 175 26.30 -14.06 -7.32
N GLU A 176 25.73 -13.38 -6.32
CA GLU A 176 26.44 -12.75 -5.22
C GLU A 176 26.51 -13.70 -4.01
N ALA A 177 27.56 -13.65 -3.19
CA ALA A 177 27.65 -14.53 -2.02
C ALA A 177 26.52 -14.25 -1.00
N PRO A 178 25.92 -15.30 -0.39
CA PRO A 178 24.94 -15.10 0.66
C PRO A 178 25.59 -14.52 1.92
N SER A 179 24.81 -13.78 2.69
CA SER A 179 25.24 -13.16 3.94
C SER A 179 24.14 -13.29 5.01
N PRO A 180 24.49 -13.20 6.31
CA PRO A 180 23.50 -13.12 7.37
C PRO A 180 22.60 -11.90 7.18
N GLN A 181 21.29 -12.12 7.16
CA GLN A 181 20.26 -11.11 7.02
C GLN A 181 19.12 -11.40 8.01
N ILE A 182 18.35 -10.37 8.33
CA ILE A 182 17.11 -10.50 9.08
C ILE A 182 15.97 -10.54 8.06
N ASP A 183 15.18 -11.61 8.07
CA ASP A 183 14.02 -11.74 7.19
C ASP A 183 12.92 -10.73 7.56
N GLY A 184 11.86 -10.68 6.76
CA GLY A 184 10.76 -9.76 7.04
C GLY A 184 10.09 -10.01 8.39
N ALA A 185 10.25 -11.17 9.01
CA ALA A 185 9.65 -11.60 10.27
C ALA A 185 10.62 -11.54 11.47
N GLY A 186 11.83 -10.97 11.30
CA GLY A 186 12.81 -10.84 12.37
C GLY A 186 13.72 -12.06 12.54
N HIS A 187 13.59 -13.10 11.71
CA HIS A 187 14.44 -14.28 11.80
C HIS A 187 15.78 -14.04 11.10
N LYS A 188 16.86 -14.48 11.75
CA LYS A 188 18.19 -14.48 11.14
C LYS A 188 18.30 -15.64 10.15
N SER A 189 18.62 -15.34 8.91
CA SER A 189 18.86 -16.32 7.84
C SER A 189 20.13 -15.95 7.07
N VAL A 190 20.79 -16.93 6.49
CA VAL A 190 21.89 -16.69 5.55
C VAL A 190 21.33 -16.83 4.13
N THR A 191 21.22 -15.71 3.43
CA THR A 191 20.60 -15.66 2.10
C THR A 191 21.34 -14.73 1.15
N HIS A 192 21.09 -14.90 -0.15
CA HIS A 192 21.60 -14.00 -1.18
C HIS A 192 21.03 -12.59 -0.98
N PRO A 193 21.78 -11.54 -1.35
CA PRO A 193 21.25 -10.19 -1.26
C PRO A 193 20.12 -9.98 -2.29
N SER A 194 19.25 -9.01 -2.02
CA SER A 194 18.15 -8.67 -2.91
C SER A 194 18.67 -8.18 -4.27
N ARG A 195 17.93 -8.54 -5.33
CA ARG A 195 18.24 -8.25 -6.73
C ARG A 195 18.54 -6.77 -6.95
N VAL A 196 19.62 -6.49 -7.67
CA VAL A 196 19.93 -5.13 -8.12
C VAL A 196 18.99 -4.71 -9.24
N LEU A 197 18.35 -3.56 -9.07
CA LEU A 197 17.42 -2.97 -10.03
C LEU A 197 18.15 -2.49 -11.28
N GLN A 198 17.51 -2.70 -12.44
CA GLN A 198 17.98 -2.28 -13.74
C GLN A 198 16.84 -1.57 -14.50
N PRO A 199 17.16 -0.64 -15.43
CA PRO A 199 16.15 -0.01 -16.26
C PRO A 199 15.27 -1.04 -16.97
N GLY A 200 13.96 -0.79 -16.99
CA GLY A 200 12.95 -1.67 -17.60
C GLY A 200 12.33 -2.70 -16.65
N MET A 201 12.84 -2.85 -15.42
CA MET A 201 12.14 -3.61 -14.38
C MET A 201 10.90 -2.84 -13.92
N VAL A 202 9.79 -3.56 -13.69
CA VAL A 202 8.51 -3.01 -13.24
C VAL A 202 8.10 -3.68 -11.94
N LEU A 203 7.65 -2.90 -10.97
CA LEU A 203 7.28 -3.34 -9.63
C LEU A 203 6.16 -2.48 -9.04
N THR A 204 5.51 -2.93 -7.98
CA THR A 204 4.59 -2.11 -7.17
C THR A 204 5.32 -1.39 -6.04
N LEU A 205 4.71 -0.32 -5.52
CA LEU A 205 5.12 0.39 -4.31
C LEU A 205 3.92 0.65 -3.39
N GLU A 206 3.70 -0.25 -2.43
CA GLU A 206 2.44 -0.43 -1.70
C GLU A 206 2.58 -0.43 -0.16
N PRO A 207 3.17 0.59 0.48
CA PRO A 207 3.16 0.65 1.95
C PRO A 207 1.73 0.77 2.50
N GLY A 208 1.54 0.33 3.74
CA GLY A 208 0.25 0.43 4.42
C GLY A 208 0.33 0.44 5.94
N LEU A 209 -0.77 0.81 6.57
CA LEU A 209 -1.01 0.74 8.02
C LEU A 209 -2.40 0.15 8.27
N TYR A 210 -2.47 -0.87 9.13
CA TYR A 210 -3.71 -1.56 9.47
C TYR A 210 -3.86 -1.65 10.98
N VAL A 211 -4.75 -0.83 11.54
CA VAL A 211 -4.90 -0.68 12.98
C VAL A 211 -6.17 -1.39 13.44
N ARG A 212 -6.02 -2.59 14.00
CA ARG A 212 -7.13 -3.31 14.65
C ARG A 212 -7.19 -2.98 16.14
N PRO A 213 -8.37 -3.05 16.78
CA PRO A 213 -8.50 -2.95 18.23
C PRO A 213 -7.58 -3.94 18.94
N ALA A 214 -6.73 -3.44 19.82
CA ALA A 214 -5.84 -4.23 20.65
C ALA A 214 -5.44 -3.46 21.92
N PRO A 215 -5.04 -4.15 23.01
CA PRO A 215 -4.53 -3.49 24.20
C PRO A 215 -3.34 -2.57 23.88
N GLY A 216 -3.34 -1.36 24.43
CA GLY A 216 -2.27 -0.38 24.23
C GLY A 216 -2.33 0.39 22.90
N VAL A 217 -3.24 0.05 21.98
CA VAL A 217 -3.44 0.79 20.73
C VAL A 217 -4.46 1.92 20.95
N PRO A 218 -4.15 3.19 20.64
CA PRO A 218 -5.07 4.29 20.83
C PRO A 218 -6.41 4.09 20.09
N GLU A 219 -7.53 4.20 20.80
CA GLU A 219 -8.86 3.86 20.28
C GLU A 219 -9.28 4.70 19.07
N HIS A 220 -8.83 5.94 18.99
CA HIS A 220 -9.13 6.85 17.87
C HIS A 220 -8.49 6.43 16.54
N PHE A 221 -7.56 5.46 16.55
CA PHE A 221 -7.01 4.86 15.33
C PHE A 221 -7.63 3.51 14.98
N TRP A 222 -8.51 2.95 15.82
CA TRP A 222 -9.06 1.61 15.56
C TRP A 222 -9.83 1.55 14.24
N ASN A 223 -9.70 0.40 13.57
CA ASN A 223 -10.33 0.07 12.30
C ASN A 223 -9.90 0.96 11.13
N ILE A 224 -8.78 1.66 11.23
CA ILE A 224 -8.17 2.39 10.12
C ILE A 224 -7.22 1.45 9.38
N GLY A 225 -7.60 1.06 8.17
CA GLY A 225 -6.75 0.39 7.20
C GLY A 225 -6.46 1.32 6.03
N ILE A 226 -5.18 1.55 5.73
CA ILE A 226 -4.73 2.42 4.65
C ILE A 226 -3.61 1.72 3.89
N ARG A 227 -3.75 1.65 2.57
CA ARG A 227 -2.69 1.32 1.62
C ARG A 227 -2.72 2.31 0.47
N ILE A 228 -1.55 2.71 -0.01
CA ILE A 228 -1.37 3.58 -1.17
C ILE A 228 -0.34 2.89 -2.06
N GLU A 229 -0.78 2.49 -3.24
CA GLU A 229 0.03 1.66 -4.14
C GLU A 229 0.12 2.24 -5.53
N ASP A 230 1.33 2.25 -6.09
CA ASP A 230 1.52 2.62 -7.48
C ASP A 230 2.42 1.63 -8.20
N ASP A 231 2.08 1.43 -9.47
CA ASP A 231 2.93 0.75 -10.45
C ASP A 231 4.14 1.64 -10.75
N ALA A 232 5.32 1.05 -10.68
CA ALA A 232 6.61 1.72 -10.78
C ALA A 232 7.48 1.10 -11.86
N VAL A 233 8.01 1.92 -12.77
CA VAL A 233 8.97 1.52 -13.80
C VAL A 233 10.35 2.06 -13.43
N VAL A 234 11.34 1.18 -13.31
CA VAL A 234 12.74 1.60 -13.14
C VAL A 234 13.22 2.20 -14.46
N THR A 235 13.58 3.48 -14.45
CA THR A 235 14.09 4.21 -15.62
C THR A 235 15.62 4.28 -15.60
N ALA A 236 16.25 4.91 -16.60
CA ALA A 236 17.70 5.06 -16.64
C ALA A 236 18.30 5.86 -15.46
N SER A 237 17.49 6.71 -14.81
CA SER A 237 17.96 7.62 -13.75
C SER A 237 17.15 7.54 -12.45
N GLY A 238 16.12 6.70 -12.37
CA GLY A 238 15.22 6.68 -11.22
C GLY A 238 14.07 5.68 -11.36
N CYS A 239 12.91 6.11 -10.89
CA CYS A 239 11.65 5.38 -10.92
C CYS A 239 10.55 6.33 -11.40
N GLU A 240 9.72 5.85 -12.33
CA GLU A 240 8.51 6.53 -12.79
C GLU A 240 7.29 5.80 -12.23
N LEU A 241 6.39 6.54 -11.58
CA LEU A 241 5.12 6.01 -11.10
C LEU A 241 4.05 6.22 -12.18
N ILE A 242 3.55 5.14 -12.77
CA ILE A 242 2.71 5.18 -13.98
C ILE A 242 1.20 5.16 -13.69
N SER A 243 0.82 5.06 -12.42
CA SER A 243 -0.57 5.03 -11.94
C SER A 243 -1.03 6.33 -11.27
N ARG A 244 -0.28 7.44 -11.46
CA ARG A 244 -0.59 8.76 -10.89
C ARG A 244 -1.71 9.54 -11.60
N GLY A 245 -2.42 8.91 -12.54
CA GLY A 245 -3.65 9.46 -13.12
C GLY A 245 -4.80 9.58 -12.10
N VAL A 246 -4.73 8.84 -10.98
CA VAL A 246 -5.66 8.97 -9.85
C VAL A 246 -4.91 9.55 -8.63
N PRO A 247 -5.42 10.61 -7.99
CA PRO A 247 -4.68 11.37 -6.98
C PRO A 247 -4.41 10.54 -5.72
N VAL A 248 -3.33 10.92 -5.03
CA VAL A 248 -2.95 10.39 -3.70
C VAL A 248 -2.77 11.47 -2.65
N ALA A 249 -2.67 12.75 -3.04
CA ALA A 249 -2.63 13.80 -2.05
C ALA A 249 -4.01 13.89 -1.40
N ALA A 250 -4.07 13.84 -0.07
CA ALA A 250 -5.35 13.86 0.66
C ALA A 250 -6.23 15.04 0.23
N ASP A 251 -5.64 16.23 0.07
CA ASP A 251 -6.37 17.43 -0.33
C ASP A 251 -6.91 17.35 -1.79
N GLU A 252 -6.20 16.65 -2.68
CA GLU A 252 -6.65 16.39 -4.06
C GLU A 252 -7.79 15.36 -4.10
N ILE A 253 -7.73 14.33 -3.26
CA ILE A 253 -8.81 13.35 -3.09
C ILE A 253 -10.07 14.05 -2.59
N GLU A 254 -9.98 14.84 -1.52
CA GLU A 254 -11.14 15.59 -1.02
C GLU A 254 -11.67 16.58 -2.06
N ALA A 255 -10.79 17.24 -2.82
CA ALA A 255 -11.21 18.14 -3.89
C ALA A 255 -11.91 17.41 -5.04
N LEU A 256 -11.45 16.21 -5.41
CA LEU A 256 -12.08 15.37 -6.43
C LEU A 256 -13.47 14.92 -5.97
N MET A 257 -13.60 14.46 -4.73
CA MET A 257 -14.86 13.95 -4.19
C MET A 257 -15.92 15.06 -4.07
N ARG A 258 -15.54 16.28 -3.67
CA ARG A 258 -16.45 17.45 -3.65
C ARG A 258 -16.99 17.85 -5.02
N ARG A 259 -16.20 17.71 -6.09
CA ARG A 259 -16.63 18.07 -7.47
C ARG A 259 -17.64 17.08 -8.05
N ALA A 260 -17.73 15.90 -7.46
CA ALA A 260 -18.62 14.85 -7.92
C ALA A 260 -20.02 14.93 -7.27
N GLU A 261 -20.24 15.84 -6.29
CA GLU A 261 -21.54 16.19 -5.70
C GLU A 261 -22.37 17.08 -6.62
#